data_AF-X0YR71-F1
#
_entry.id   AF-X0YR71-F1
#
_cell.length_a   1.000
_cell.length_b   1.000
_cell.length_c   1.000
_cell.angle_alpha   90.00
_cell.angle_beta   90.00
_cell.angle_gamma   90.00
#
_symmetry.space_group_name_H-M   'P 1'
#
loop_
_entity.id
_entity.type
_entity.pdbx_description
1 polymer ?
#
loop_
_entity_poly.entity_id
_entity_poly.type
_entity_poly.pdbx_seq_one_letter_code
_entity_poly.pdbx_strand_id
1 'polypeptide(L)'
;TYFARLLGALLLLGYLIYSVGLPSLLAILMKFNPLGGAATLISSIAFIFLGAINIWLLMGVMRPISFAKFMQSYNYSYAVNLFIPGQLGDASLTLFLKRQGIPYSQSTVAYSIDKFVTAIILFSVGWFGAKILLPRLNPIWLIILPLAG
;
A
#
# COMPACT_ATOMS: atom_id res chain seq x y z
N THR A 1 17.08 0.77 -12.61
CA THR A 1 15.94 1.34 -11.85
C THR A 1 16.05 1.16 -10.35
N TYR A 2 16.37 -0.04 -9.83
CA TYR A 2 16.55 -0.27 -8.38
C TYR A 2 17.74 0.47 -7.77
N PHE A 3 18.89 0.46 -8.44
CA PHE A 3 20.11 1.16 -8.00
C PHE A 3 19.90 2.67 -7.84
N ALA A 4 19.21 3.31 -8.78
CA ALA A 4 18.92 4.75 -8.71
C ALA A 4 18.00 5.11 -7.52
N ARG A 5 17.06 4.23 -7.16
CA ARG A 5 16.16 4.43 -6.00
C ARG A 5 16.89 4.22 -4.68
N LEU A 6 17.72 3.18 -4.60
CA LEU A 6 18.59 2.96 -3.44
C LEU A 6 19.52 4.17 -3.25
N LEU A 7 20.15 4.64 -4.33
CA LEU A 7 21.00 5.84 -4.31
C LEU A 7 20.21 7.07 -3.86
N GLY A 8 19.01 7.30 -4.41
CA GLY A 8 18.13 8.40 -4.00
C GLY A 8 17.72 8.32 -2.52
N ALA A 9 17.38 7.12 -2.03
CA ALA A 9 17.06 6.90 -0.62
C ALA A 9 18.28 7.15 0.28
N LEU A 10 19.47 6.67 -0.10
CA LEU A 10 20.71 6.92 0.63
C LEU A 10 21.10 8.40 0.62
N LEU A 11 20.91 9.10 -0.50
CA LEU A 11 21.13 10.55 -0.60
C LEU A 11 20.17 11.34 0.28
N LEU A 12 18.88 10.98 0.28
CA LEU A 12 17.88 11.59 1.16
C LEU A 12 18.18 11.32 2.64
N LEU A 13 18.56 10.10 2.97
CA LEU A 13 18.91 9.71 4.34
C LEU A 13 20.18 10.43 4.80
N GLY A 14 21.19 10.51 3.94
CA GLY A 14 22.40 11.30 4.16
C GLY A 14 22.10 12.79 4.32
N TYR A 15 21.24 13.35 3.47
CA TYR A 15 20.79 14.74 3.58
C TYR A 15 20.04 15.01 4.89
N LEU A 16 19.20 14.07 5.32
CA LEU A 16 18.43 14.19 6.56
C LEU A 16 19.35 14.11 7.79
N ILE A 17 20.33 13.20 7.80
CA ILE A 17 21.36 13.12 8.84
C ILE A 17 22.20 14.41 8.85
N TYR A 18 22.60 14.90 7.68
CA TYR A 18 23.39 16.14 7.57
C TYR A 18 22.61 17.37 8.05
N SER A 19 21.34 17.50 7.67
CA SER A 19 20.52 18.69 7.95
C SER A 19 20.03 18.75 9.38
N VAL A 20 19.66 17.62 9.97
CA VAL A 20 19.07 17.55 11.32
C VAL A 20 20.11 17.20 12.39
N GLY A 21 21.19 16.52 12.00
CA GLY A 21 22.22 15.99 12.89
C GLY A 21 21.82 14.64 13.49
N LEU A 22 22.77 13.70 13.51
CA LEU A 22 22.57 12.38 14.10
C LEU A 22 22.10 12.41 15.59
N PRO A 23 22.64 13.29 16.46
CA PRO A 23 22.20 13.36 17.86
C PRO A 23 20.72 13.73 18.01
N SER A 24 20.23 14.66 17.19
CA SER A 24 18.83 15.10 17.20
C SER A 24 17.89 13.97 16.78
N LEU A 25 18.27 13.19 15.76
CA LEU A 25 17.50 12.03 15.31
C LEU A 25 17.43 10.94 16.39
N LEU A 26 18.55 10.66 17.06
CA LEU A 26 18.58 9.72 18.17
C LEU A 26 17.73 10.21 19.34
N ALA A 27 17.76 11.51 19.67
CA ALA A 27 16.93 12.09 20.71
C ALA A 27 15.42 11.97 20.40
N ILE A 28 15.03 12.10 19.12
CA ILE A 28 13.63 11.86 18.68
C ILE A 28 13.27 10.38 18.84
N LEU A 29 14.15 9.46 18.44
CA LEU A 29 13.94 8.03 18.62
C LEU A 29 13.82 7.63 20.10
N MET A 30 14.56 8.28 21.00
CA MET A 30 14.43 8.06 22.45
C MET A 30 13.12 8.57 23.03
N LYS A 31 12.44 9.52 22.36
CA LYS A 31 11.10 10.00 22.73
C LYS A 31 9.97 9.11 22.19
N PHE A 32 10.32 7.97 21.59
CA PHE A 32 9.33 7.04 21.05
C PHE A 32 8.38 6.55 22.13
N ASN A 33 7.09 6.73 21.90
CA ASN A 33 6.05 6.18 22.75
C ASN A 33 5.78 4.72 22.31
N PRO A 34 6.11 3.71 23.13
CA PRO A 34 5.93 2.31 22.75
C PRO A 34 4.48 1.93 22.50
N LEU A 35 3.52 2.55 23.19
CA LEU A 35 2.09 2.32 22.96
C LEU A 35 1.65 2.86 21.59
N GLY A 36 2.12 4.06 21.24
CA GLY A 36 1.88 4.62 19.90
C GLY A 36 2.49 3.75 18.80
N GLY A 37 3.72 3.29 19.03
CA GLY A 37 4.40 2.31 18.18
C GLY A 37 3.59 1.03 17.97
N ALA A 38 3.16 0.40 19.06
CA ALA A 38 2.34 -0.82 19.00
C ALA A 38 1.01 -0.58 18.27
N ALA A 39 0.33 0.53 18.53
CA ALA A 39 -0.92 0.88 17.83
C ALA A 39 -0.71 1.05 16.31
N THR A 40 0.37 1.71 15.90
CA THR A 40 0.72 1.84 14.47
C THR A 40 1.06 0.50 13.82
N LEU A 41 1.76 -0.38 14.53
CA LEU A 41 2.08 -1.73 14.05
C LEU A 41 0.81 -2.56 13.87
N ILE A 42 -0.06 -2.59 14.89
CA ILE A 42 -1.31 -3.35 14.88
C ILE A 42 -2.23 -2.86 13.76
N SER A 43 -2.40 -1.55 13.62
CA SER A 43 -3.20 -0.98 12.54
C SER A 43 -2.63 -1.32 11.16
N SER A 44 -1.31 -1.25 10.98
CA SER A 44 -0.66 -1.64 9.72
C SER A 44 -0.92 -3.11 9.37
N ILE A 45 -0.78 -4.01 10.35
CA ILE A 45 -1.09 -5.43 10.18
C ILE A 45 -2.57 -5.61 9.83
N ALA A 46 -3.47 -4.96 10.55
CA ALA A 46 -4.91 -5.02 10.29
C ALA A 46 -5.25 -4.57 8.86
N PHE A 47 -4.66 -3.47 8.38
CA PHE A 47 -4.86 -3.00 7.00
C PHE A 47 -4.37 -4.01 5.95
N ILE A 48 -3.21 -4.63 6.17
CA ILE A 48 -2.70 -5.68 5.27
C ILE A 48 -3.67 -6.86 5.21
N PHE A 49 -4.20 -7.29 6.36
CA PHE A 49 -5.18 -8.37 6.45
C PHE A 49 -6.51 -8.00 5.79
N LEU A 50 -7.03 -6.79 6.01
CA LEU A 50 -8.27 -6.32 5.38
C LEU A 50 -8.14 -6.25 3.86
N GLY A 51 -7.01 -5.76 3.35
CA GLY A 51 -6.72 -5.76 1.91
C GLY A 51 -6.67 -7.18 1.33
N ALA A 52 -6.05 -8.12 2.06
CA ALA A 52 -6.02 -9.53 1.66
C ALA A 52 -7.44 -10.13 1.60
N ILE A 53 -8.27 -9.85 2.61
CA ILE A 53 -9.65 -10.34 2.68
C ILE A 53 -10.48 -9.81 1.50
N ASN A 54 -10.37 -8.52 1.15
CA ASN A 54 -11.10 -7.94 0.03
C ASN A 54 -10.84 -8.68 -1.29
N ILE A 55 -9.56 -8.86 -1.62
CA ILE A 55 -9.18 -9.57 -2.84
C ILE A 55 -9.61 -11.04 -2.77
N TRP A 56 -9.47 -11.69 -1.62
CA TRP A 56 -9.90 -13.08 -1.43
C TRP A 56 -11.42 -13.25 -1.66
N LEU A 57 -12.23 -12.33 -1.15
CA LEU A 57 -13.69 -12.33 -1.36
C LEU A 57 -14.04 -12.12 -2.83
N LEU A 58 -13.41 -11.16 -3.50
CA LEU A 58 -13.59 -10.93 -4.95
C LEU A 58 -13.20 -12.17 -5.76
N MET A 59 -12.11 -12.82 -5.39
CA MET A 59 -11.67 -14.07 -6.00
C MET A 59 -12.64 -15.21 -5.74
N GLY A 60 -13.21 -15.31 -4.54
CA GLY A 60 -14.17 -16.34 -4.16
C GLY A 60 -15.42 -16.39 -5.04
N VAL A 61 -15.85 -15.23 -5.58
CA VAL A 61 -16.97 -15.15 -6.53
C VAL A 61 -16.63 -15.80 -7.88
N MET A 62 -15.38 -15.66 -8.35
CA MET A 62 -14.97 -16.16 -9.67
C MET A 62 -14.45 -17.59 -9.61
N ARG A 63 -13.63 -17.90 -8.60
CA ARG A 63 -13.03 -19.21 -8.39
C ARG A 63 -12.70 -19.39 -6.91
N PRO A 64 -13.38 -20.32 -6.21
CA PRO A 64 -13.14 -20.53 -4.80
C PRO A 64 -11.71 -21.02 -4.55
N ILE A 65 -11.05 -20.38 -3.60
CA ILE A 65 -9.71 -20.70 -3.12
C ILE A 65 -9.75 -20.68 -1.59
N SER A 66 -9.08 -21.65 -0.95
CA SER A 66 -8.97 -21.64 0.50
C SER A 66 -8.17 -20.42 0.96
N PHE A 67 -8.63 -19.77 2.03
CA PHE A 67 -7.99 -18.58 2.56
C PHE A 67 -6.49 -18.79 2.85
N ALA A 68 -6.11 -19.98 3.36
CA ALA A 68 -4.72 -20.33 3.62
C ALA A 68 -3.84 -20.31 2.36
N LYS A 69 -4.32 -20.87 1.24
CA LYS A 69 -3.59 -20.87 -0.03
C LYS A 69 -3.47 -19.44 -0.58
N PHE A 70 -4.57 -18.68 -0.53
CA PHE A 70 -4.58 -17.29 -0.93
C PHE A 70 -3.57 -16.46 -0.11
N MET A 71 -3.59 -16.57 1.22
CA MET A 71 -2.68 -15.86 2.11
C MET A 71 -1.21 -16.18 1.84
N GLN A 72 -0.90 -17.43 1.48
CA GLN A 72 0.46 -17.79 1.07
C GLN A 72 0.89 -16.99 -0.17
N SER A 73 0.06 -16.94 -1.22
CA SER A 73 0.34 -16.14 -2.42
C SER A 73 0.39 -14.64 -2.13
N TYR A 74 -0.50 -14.15 -1.27
CA TYR A 74 -0.55 -12.74 -0.86
C TYR A 74 0.72 -12.32 -0.12
N ASN A 75 1.20 -13.13 0.83
CA ASN A 75 2.43 -12.84 1.56
C ASN A 75 3.67 -12.86 0.65
N TYR A 76 3.74 -13.77 -0.33
CA TYR A 76 4.82 -13.74 -1.33
C TYR A 76 4.74 -12.49 -2.20
N SER A 77 3.55 -12.10 -2.64
CA SER A 77 3.35 -10.86 -3.39
C SER A 77 3.76 -9.64 -2.58
N TYR A 78 3.40 -9.61 -1.28
CA TYR A 78 3.76 -8.53 -0.38
C TYR A 78 5.27 -8.45 -0.17
N ALA A 79 5.94 -9.59 0.01
CA ALA A 79 7.40 -9.65 0.10
C ALA A 79 8.07 -9.12 -1.18
N VAL A 80 7.54 -9.48 -2.35
CA VAL A 80 8.01 -8.93 -3.63
C VAL A 80 7.80 -7.42 -3.69
N ASN A 81 6.66 -6.91 -3.19
CA ASN A 81 6.35 -5.48 -3.15
C ASN A 81 7.31 -4.66 -2.25
N LEU A 82 7.97 -5.29 -1.27
CA LEU A 82 9.00 -4.62 -0.47
C LEU A 82 10.26 -4.28 -1.29
N PHE A 83 10.53 -5.02 -2.35
CA PHE A 83 11.69 -4.81 -3.22
C PHE A 83 11.31 -4.15 -4.54
N ILE A 84 10.15 -4.54 -5.10
CA ILE A 84 9.66 -4.07 -6.39
C ILE A 84 8.75 -2.87 -6.16
N PRO A 85 9.12 -1.69 -6.70
CA PRO A 85 8.36 -0.50 -6.46
C PRO A 85 7.03 -0.48 -7.19
N GLY A 86 6.05 0.14 -6.53
CA GLY A 86 4.76 0.49 -7.10
C GLY A 86 3.84 -0.73 -7.24
N GLN A 87 2.81 -0.58 -8.07
CA GLN A 87 1.76 -1.58 -8.22
C GLN A 87 2.23 -2.89 -8.86
N LEU A 88 3.47 -2.95 -9.38
CA LEU A 88 4.07 -4.16 -9.94
C LEU A 88 4.29 -5.25 -8.88
N GLY A 89 4.61 -4.87 -7.64
CA GLY A 89 4.72 -5.81 -6.54
C GLY A 89 3.38 -6.44 -6.19
N ASP A 90 2.31 -5.64 -6.16
CA ASP A 90 0.95 -6.14 -5.95
C ASP A 90 0.45 -6.99 -7.14
N ALA A 91 0.80 -6.62 -8.38
CA ALA A 91 0.43 -7.37 -9.57
C ALA A 91 1.06 -8.79 -9.59
N SER A 92 2.17 -8.98 -8.87
CA SER A 92 2.81 -10.30 -8.73
C SER A 92 1.91 -11.33 -8.03
N LEU A 93 0.87 -10.90 -7.32
CA LEU A 93 -0.17 -11.78 -6.78
C LEU A 93 -0.80 -12.67 -7.86
N THR A 94 -1.05 -12.11 -9.05
CA THR A 94 -1.61 -12.87 -10.19
C THR A 94 -0.67 -13.99 -10.65
N LEU A 95 0.66 -13.76 -10.59
CA LEU A 95 1.69 -14.75 -10.88
C LEU A 95 1.68 -15.89 -9.86
N PHE A 96 1.58 -15.57 -8.57
CA PHE A 96 1.56 -16.56 -7.51
C PHE A 96 0.25 -17.36 -7.47
N LEU A 97 -0.90 -16.72 -7.73
CA LEU A 97 -2.19 -17.39 -7.80
C LEU A 97 -2.26 -18.35 -9.00
N LYS A 98 -1.59 -18.04 -10.12
CA LYS A 98 -1.46 -19.00 -11.22
C LYS A 98 -0.77 -20.30 -10.82
N ARG A 99 0.27 -20.23 -9.98
CA ARG A 99 0.93 -21.45 -9.46
C ARG A 99 -0.01 -22.30 -8.62
N GLN A 100 -1.11 -21.73 -8.12
CA GLN A 100 -2.16 -22.42 -7.38
C GLN A 100 -3.36 -22.83 -8.26
N GLY A 101 -3.22 -22.74 -9.58
CA GLY A 101 -4.23 -23.16 -10.55
C GLY A 101 -5.28 -22.09 -10.91
N ILE A 102 -5.12 -20.85 -10.44
CA ILE A 102 -6.03 -19.75 -10.78
C ILE A 102 -5.61 -19.09 -12.10
N PRO A 103 -6.51 -18.95 -13.09
CA PRO A 103 -6.22 -18.26 -14.34
C PRO A 103 -5.80 -16.79 -14.13
N TYR A 104 -4.89 -16.31 -14.98
CA TYR A 104 -4.48 -14.91 -14.99
C TYR A 104 -5.64 -13.95 -15.21
N SER A 105 -6.57 -14.28 -16.10
CA SER A 105 -7.74 -13.44 -16.39
C SER A 105 -8.56 -13.15 -15.13
N GLN A 106 -8.88 -14.17 -14.34
CA GLN A 106 -9.68 -14.04 -13.12
C GLN A 106 -8.95 -13.23 -12.04
N SER A 107 -7.69 -13.58 -11.78
CA SER A 107 -6.87 -12.87 -10.78
C SER A 107 -6.61 -11.41 -11.14
N THR A 108 -6.39 -11.11 -12.42
CA THR A 108 -6.17 -9.74 -12.91
C THR A 108 -7.45 -8.91 -12.81
N VAL A 109 -8.61 -9.48 -13.12
CA VAL A 109 -9.90 -8.80 -12.96
C VAL A 109 -10.19 -8.50 -11.50
N ALA A 110 -10.03 -9.47 -10.59
CA ALA A 110 -10.23 -9.26 -9.16
C ALA A 110 -9.31 -8.16 -8.61
N TYR A 111 -8.03 -8.18 -9.00
CA TYR A 111 -7.06 -7.13 -8.66
C TYR A 111 -7.48 -5.75 -9.20
N SER A 112 -7.90 -5.67 -10.46
CA SER A 112 -8.30 -4.41 -11.09
C SER A 112 -9.53 -3.82 -10.42
N ILE A 113 -10.52 -4.66 -10.08
CA ILE A 113 -11.72 -4.26 -9.35
C ILE A 113 -11.34 -3.75 -7.95
N ASP A 114 -10.48 -4.47 -7.22
CA ASP A 114 -10.01 -4.04 -5.88
C ASP A 114 -9.37 -2.65 -5.92
N LYS A 115 -8.49 -2.39 -6.88
CA LYS A 115 -7.84 -1.07 -7.03
C LYS A 115 -8.82 0.01 -7.45
N PHE A 116 -9.77 -0.30 -8.32
CA PHE A 116 -10.81 0.65 -8.73
C PHE A 116 -11.71 1.04 -7.55
N VAL A 117 -12.16 0.06 -6.77
CA VAL A 117 -12.95 0.30 -5.55
C VAL A 117 -12.14 1.09 -4.52
N THR A 118 -10.88 0.69 -4.29
CA THR A 118 -9.98 1.40 -3.36
C THR A 118 -9.78 2.85 -3.79
N ALA A 119 -9.56 3.10 -5.08
CA ALA A 119 -9.43 4.46 -5.60
C ALA A 119 -10.69 5.27 -5.32
N ILE A 120 -11.88 4.77 -5.68
CA ILE A 120 -13.16 5.46 -5.44
C ILE A 120 -13.35 5.80 -3.94
N ILE A 121 -13.06 4.85 -3.05
CA ILE A 121 -13.19 5.06 -1.61
C ILE A 121 -12.21 6.14 -1.13
N LEU A 122 -10.93 6.05 -1.51
CA LEU A 122 -9.93 7.03 -1.13
C LEU A 122 -10.26 8.43 -1.67
N PHE A 123 -10.74 8.52 -2.91
CA PHE A 123 -11.22 9.77 -3.48
C PHE A 123 -12.39 10.34 -2.70
N SER A 124 -13.38 9.52 -2.38
CA SER A 124 -14.58 9.95 -1.66
C SER A 124 -14.25 10.45 -0.25
N VAL A 125 -13.41 9.69 0.47
CA VAL A 125 -12.97 10.05 1.82
C VAL A 125 -12.08 11.29 1.79
N GLY A 126 -11.12 11.37 0.86
CA GLY A 126 -10.23 12.51 0.71
C GLY A 126 -10.99 13.79 0.37
N TRP A 127 -11.95 13.71 -0.56
CA TRP A 127 -12.83 14.82 -0.93
C TRP A 127 -13.66 15.31 0.26
N PHE A 128 -14.33 14.37 0.95
CA PHE A 128 -15.18 14.70 2.09
C PHE A 128 -14.38 15.30 3.26
N GLY A 129 -13.22 14.71 3.58
CA GLY A 129 -12.31 15.22 4.61
C GLY A 129 -11.78 16.60 4.27
N ALA A 130 -11.37 16.83 3.02
CA ALA A 130 -10.92 18.14 2.55
C ALA A 130 -12.04 19.19 2.65
N LYS A 131 -13.28 18.86 2.30
CA LYS A 131 -14.41 19.78 2.41
C LYS A 131 -14.68 20.20 3.87
N ILE A 132 -14.53 19.29 4.82
CA ILE A 132 -14.72 19.58 6.25
C ILE A 132 -13.56 20.41 6.81
N LEU A 133 -12.32 20.02 6.53
CA LEU A 133 -11.13 20.62 7.14
C LEU A 133 -10.67 21.90 6.45
N LEU A 134 -10.93 22.03 5.15
CA LEU A 134 -10.47 23.13 4.30
C LEU A 134 -11.63 23.78 3.52
N PRO A 135 -12.67 24.30 4.19
CA PRO A 135 -13.89 24.77 3.54
C PRO A 135 -13.69 25.95 2.58
N ARG A 136 -12.56 26.66 2.67
CA ARG A 136 -12.20 27.79 1.79
C ARG A 136 -11.49 27.36 0.50
N LEU A 137 -10.95 26.15 0.43
CA LEU A 137 -10.31 25.62 -0.76
C LEU A 137 -11.32 24.70 -1.45
N ASN A 138 -11.74 25.03 -2.67
CA ASN A 138 -12.57 24.13 -3.46
C ASN A 138 -11.71 22.93 -3.89
N PRO A 139 -11.93 21.71 -3.37
CA PRO A 139 -10.98 20.62 -3.50
C PRO A 139 -10.95 19.98 -4.90
N ILE A 140 -11.47 20.65 -5.94
CA ILE A 140 -11.49 20.18 -7.33
C ILE A 140 -10.11 19.72 -7.81
N TRP A 141 -9.04 20.34 -7.31
CA TRP A 141 -7.66 19.96 -7.64
C TRP A 141 -7.28 18.54 -7.15
N LEU A 142 -7.90 18.01 -6.09
CA LEU A 142 -7.72 16.61 -5.64
C LEU A 142 -8.28 15.59 -6.65
N ILE A 143 -9.23 16.00 -7.50
CA ILE A 143 -9.78 15.17 -8.57
C ILE A 143 -8.85 15.17 -9.80
N ILE A 144 -8.19 16.29 -10.08
CA ILE A 144 -7.40 16.51 -11.31
C ILE A 144 -5.98 15.94 -11.19
N LEU A 145 -5.33 16.11 -10.04
CA LEU A 145 -3.92 15.71 -9.83
C LEU A 145 -3.60 14.23 -10.12
N PRO A 146 -4.40 13.25 -9.68
CA PRO A 146 -4.11 11.84 -9.94
C PRO A 146 -4.42 11.37 -11.37
N LEU A 147 -5.03 12.20 -12.21
CA LEU A 147 -5.21 11.95 -13.65
C LEU A 147 -4.10 12.60 -14.50
N ALA A 148 -3.27 13.45 -13.91
CA ALA A 148 -2.21 14.23 -14.58
C ALA A 148 -0.82 13.58 -14.49
N GLY A 149 -0.69 12.41 -13.85
CA GLY A 149 0.55 11.63 -13.76
C GLY A 149 0.35 10.22 -14.30
#